data_AF-A0A2T9X3V0-F1
#
_entry.id   AF-A0A2T9X3V0-F1
#
_cell.length_a   1.000
_cell.length_b   1.000
_cell.length_c   1.000
_cell.angle_alpha   90.00
_cell.angle_beta   90.00
_cell.angle_gamma   90.00
#
_symmetry.space_group_name_H-M   'P 1'
#
loop_
_entity.id
_entity.type
_entity.pdbx_description
1 polymer ?
#
loop_
_entity_poly.entity_id
_entity_poly.type
_entity_poly.pdbx_seq_one_letter_code
_entity_poly.pdbx_strand_id
1 'polypeptide(L)'
;MEDLFLLSIIAGVMITAIVFLLHEAERVKSKLGFSLVVFGFVMMITMFLGASFYLLSPSNLSLAEAILINNFTMIAYILLVFPFIKKFKVKFEMSSISSLSVSLLAVANEILMSLTFNIACGVSNLFYFTFNSGWFFYPMMVEMLSIYLIHYIKGEFRKDLFPLIGITSFPPTLIDNAKWFYSSLAISLALSGLGVINSKGFIRGIYVALILSLLLLFKVYIIYDVVITVSMITYYFSLLSQ
;
A
#
# COMPACT_ATOMS: atom_id res chain seq x y z
N MET A 1 6.22 19.17 -18.97
CA MET A 1 6.93 17.90 -19.25
C MET A 1 7.97 17.64 -18.16
N GLU A 2 8.72 18.66 -17.74
CA GLU A 2 9.65 18.60 -16.61
C GLU A 2 8.98 18.24 -15.27
N ASP A 3 7.80 18.81 -14.97
CA ASP A 3 7.07 18.49 -13.72
C ASP A 3 6.64 17.03 -13.63
N LEU A 4 6.20 16.45 -14.76
CA LEU A 4 5.71 15.07 -14.80
C LEU A 4 6.86 14.06 -14.70
N PHE A 5 8.01 14.40 -15.28
CA PHE A 5 9.25 13.62 -15.14
C PHE A 5 9.74 13.64 -13.69
N LEU A 6 9.81 14.82 -13.06
CA LEU A 6 10.20 14.95 -11.66
C LEU A 6 9.26 14.18 -10.73
N LEU A 7 7.96 14.30 -10.94
CA LEU A 7 6.95 13.60 -10.15
C LEU A 7 7.07 12.07 -10.30
N SER A 8 7.38 11.58 -11.51
CA SER A 8 7.61 10.16 -11.76
C SER A 8 8.87 9.63 -11.07
N ILE A 9 9.94 10.44 -10.98
CA ILE A 9 11.15 10.08 -10.23
C ILE A 9 10.83 9.99 -8.74
N ILE A 10 10.13 10.98 -8.19
CA ILE A 10 9.74 10.99 -6.78
C ILE A 10 8.89 9.74 -6.48
N ALA A 11 7.88 9.46 -7.29
CA ALA A 11 7.06 8.24 -7.17
C ALA A 11 7.91 6.97 -7.18
N GLY A 12 8.87 6.87 -8.11
CA GLY A 12 9.76 5.72 -8.22
C GLY A 12 10.66 5.53 -6.99
N VAL A 13 11.18 6.61 -6.41
CA VAL A 13 11.96 6.56 -5.16
C VAL A 13 11.10 6.03 -4.01
N MET A 14 9.85 6.48 -3.92
CA MET A 14 8.91 6.04 -2.88
C MET A 14 8.58 4.55 -2.98
N ILE A 15 8.18 4.11 -4.18
CA ILE A 15 7.91 2.70 -4.47
C ILE A 15 9.13 1.84 -4.11
N THR A 16 10.33 2.29 -4.51
CA THR A 16 11.58 1.58 -4.20
C THR A 16 11.82 1.48 -2.69
N ALA A 17 11.54 2.54 -1.93
CA ALA A 17 11.67 2.54 -0.48
C ALA A 17 10.69 1.55 0.18
N ILE A 18 9.44 1.49 -0.28
CA ILE A 18 8.44 0.55 0.25
C ILE A 18 8.79 -0.89 -0.09
N VAL A 19 9.15 -1.18 -1.35
CA VAL A 19 9.63 -2.51 -1.76
C VAL A 19 10.84 -2.93 -0.93
N PHE A 20 11.79 -2.02 -0.68
CA PHE A 20 12.95 -2.29 0.16
C PHE A 20 12.54 -2.61 1.60
N LEU A 21 11.64 -1.82 2.21
CA LEU A 21 11.16 -2.07 3.57
C LEU A 21 10.40 -3.40 3.69
N LEU A 22 9.54 -3.73 2.72
CA LEU A 22 8.85 -5.02 2.65
C LEU A 22 9.86 -6.18 2.53
N HIS A 23 10.86 -6.04 1.67
CA HIS A 23 11.91 -7.04 1.51
C HIS A 23 12.72 -7.24 2.80
N GLU A 24 13.11 -6.17 3.48
CA GLU A 24 13.84 -6.24 4.75
C GLU A 24 12.96 -6.77 5.89
N ALA A 25 11.64 -6.54 5.86
CA ALA A 25 10.70 -7.11 6.83
C ALA A 25 10.84 -8.64 6.90
N GLU A 26 10.93 -9.31 5.75
CA GLU A 26 11.09 -10.77 5.65
C GLU A 26 12.48 -11.24 6.09
N ARG A 27 13.52 -10.46 5.77
CA ARG A 27 14.91 -10.89 5.91
C ARG A 27 15.41 -10.77 7.34
N VAL A 28 14.92 -9.77 8.07
CA VAL A 28 15.47 -9.45 9.38
C VAL A 28 15.08 -10.48 10.44
N LYS A 29 16.11 -11.08 11.05
CA LYS A 29 15.95 -12.06 12.15
C LYS A 29 16.16 -11.48 13.54
N SER A 30 16.24 -10.15 13.67
CA SER A 30 16.46 -9.47 14.95
C SER A 30 15.31 -8.52 15.28
N LYS A 31 14.92 -8.44 16.55
CA LYS A 31 13.87 -7.49 16.98
C LYS A 31 14.22 -6.05 16.66
N LEU A 32 15.51 -5.71 16.75
CA LEU A 32 16.01 -4.38 16.42
C LEU A 32 15.77 -4.03 14.94
N GLY A 33 16.20 -4.88 14.02
CA GLY A 33 16.02 -4.58 12.61
C GLY A 33 14.55 -4.60 12.19
N PHE A 34 13.71 -5.50 12.74
CA PHE A 34 12.28 -5.50 12.43
C PHE A 34 11.62 -4.20 12.94
N SER A 35 12.00 -3.73 14.12
CA SER A 35 11.56 -2.44 14.64
C SER A 35 12.00 -1.28 13.74
N LEU A 36 13.20 -1.34 13.14
CA LEU A 36 13.66 -0.32 12.19
C LEU A 36 12.85 -0.33 10.90
N VAL A 37 12.42 -1.50 10.42
CA VAL A 37 11.51 -1.62 9.27
C VAL A 37 10.16 -0.98 9.59
N VAL A 38 9.55 -1.34 10.72
CA VAL A 38 8.29 -0.74 11.19
C VAL A 38 8.43 0.78 11.36
N PHE A 39 9.56 1.23 11.92
CA PHE A 39 9.87 2.65 12.06
C PHE A 39 9.96 3.36 10.70
N GLY A 40 10.58 2.74 9.70
CA GLY A 40 10.61 3.26 8.34
C GLY A 40 9.21 3.52 7.80
N PHE A 41 8.30 2.54 7.92
CA PHE A 41 6.91 2.72 7.51
C PHE A 41 6.18 3.82 8.29
N VAL A 42 6.38 3.90 9.61
CA VAL A 42 5.76 4.93 10.46
C VAL A 42 6.25 6.32 10.08
N MET A 43 7.55 6.48 9.79
CA MET A 43 8.11 7.77 9.37
C MET A 43 7.53 8.25 8.04
N MET A 44 7.27 7.34 7.09
CA MET A 44 6.61 7.70 5.84
C MET A 44 5.15 8.15 6.07
N ILE A 45 4.42 7.46 6.95
CA ILE A 45 3.06 7.86 7.35
C ILE A 45 3.05 9.27 7.93
N THR A 46 3.93 9.56 8.89
CA THR A 46 3.98 10.89 9.51
C THR A 46 4.39 11.97 8.52
N MET A 47 5.27 11.62 7.58
CA MET A 47 5.67 12.53 6.50
C MET A 47 4.48 12.89 5.60
N PHE A 48 3.69 11.91 5.17
CA PHE A 48 2.50 12.16 4.36
C PHE A 48 1.40 12.92 5.11
N LEU A 49 1.18 12.60 6.38
CA LEU A 49 0.24 13.35 7.22
C LEU A 49 0.69 14.81 7.36
N GLY A 50 1.98 15.05 7.64
CA GLY A 50 2.54 16.40 7.72
C GLY A 50 2.42 17.16 6.39
N ALA A 51 2.72 16.50 5.28
CA ALA A 51 2.56 17.08 3.94
C ALA A 51 1.09 17.41 3.63
N SER A 52 0.15 16.51 3.95
CA SER A 52 -1.28 16.72 3.79
C SER A 52 -1.77 17.93 4.60
N PHE A 53 -1.37 18.05 5.87
CA PHE A 53 -1.73 19.20 6.72
C PHE A 53 -1.20 20.52 6.17
N TYR A 54 0.06 20.54 5.72
CA TYR A 54 0.64 21.72 5.08
C TYR A 54 -0.14 22.13 3.82
N LEU A 55 -0.46 21.17 2.96
CA LEU A 55 -1.17 21.44 1.70
C LEU A 55 -2.61 21.92 1.91
N LEU A 56 -3.28 21.48 2.98
CA LEU A 56 -4.63 21.94 3.32
C LEU A 56 -4.66 23.41 3.77
N SER A 57 -3.60 23.91 4.40
CA SER A 57 -3.54 25.29 4.89
C SER A 57 -2.11 25.87 4.78
N PRO A 58 -1.64 26.18 3.55
CA PRO A 58 -0.25 26.55 3.31
C PRO A 58 0.16 27.79 4.10
N SER A 59 1.00 27.58 5.12
CA SER A 59 1.51 28.66 5.98
C SER A 59 2.84 28.26 6.62
N ASN A 60 3.66 29.25 7.00
CA ASN A 60 4.90 29.00 7.74
C ASN A 60 4.65 28.21 9.05
N LEU A 61 3.49 28.44 9.67
CA LEU A 61 3.06 27.72 10.88
C LEU A 61 2.82 26.24 10.56
N SER A 62 1.98 25.93 9.57
CA SER A 62 1.69 24.53 9.16
C SER A 62 2.93 23.77 8.70
N LEU A 63 3.88 24.46 8.04
CA LEU A 63 5.16 23.86 7.65
C LEU A 63 6.02 23.54 8.88
N ALA A 64 6.08 24.46 9.84
CA ALA A 64 6.79 24.24 11.10
C ALA A 64 6.17 23.09 11.90
N GLU A 65 4.84 23.00 11.96
CA GLU A 65 4.12 21.89 12.59
C GLU A 65 4.42 20.54 11.92
N ALA A 66 4.42 20.47 10.58
CA ALA A 66 4.76 19.26 9.84
C ALA A 66 6.21 18.80 10.11
N ILE A 67 7.16 19.75 10.13
CA ILE A 67 8.56 19.46 10.47
C ILE A 67 8.68 18.99 11.92
N LEU A 68 7.98 19.64 12.86
CA LEU A 68 7.99 19.28 14.27
C LEU A 68 7.41 17.89 14.52
N ILE A 69 6.29 17.53 13.88
CA ILE A 69 5.68 16.19 14.02
C ILE A 69 6.62 15.09 13.51
N ASN A 70 7.27 15.31 12.36
CA ASN A 70 8.24 14.35 11.82
C ASN A 70 9.47 14.20 12.73
N ASN A 71 10.04 15.32 13.19
CA ASN A 71 11.18 15.31 14.10
C ASN A 71 10.82 14.70 15.46
N PHE A 72 9.64 15.01 15.99
CA PHE A 72 9.16 14.45 17.24
C PHE A 72 8.99 12.93 17.14
N THR A 73 8.37 12.42 16.06
CA THR A 73 8.23 10.97 15.82
C THR A 73 9.59 10.28 15.79
N MET A 74 10.56 10.87 15.08
CA MET A 74 11.92 10.36 15.01
C MET A 74 12.61 10.34 16.38
N ILE A 75 12.58 11.45 17.10
CA ILE A 75 13.21 11.60 18.43
C ILE A 75 12.54 10.67 19.44
N ALA A 76 11.21 10.61 19.45
CA ALA A 76 10.45 9.72 20.32
C ALA A 76 10.84 8.26 20.09
N TYR A 77 10.99 7.84 18.84
CA TYR A 77 11.49 6.49 18.54
C TYR A 77 12.92 6.26 19.06
N ILE A 78 13.84 7.19 18.81
CA ILE A 78 15.25 7.07 19.23
C ILE A 78 15.40 7.05 20.76
N LEU A 79 14.60 7.83 21.48
CA LEU A 79 14.70 7.93 22.94
C LEU A 79 13.89 6.86 23.67
N LEU A 80 12.69 6.53 23.18
CA LEU A 80 11.74 5.69 23.90
C LEU A 80 11.72 4.24 23.43
N VAL A 81 12.06 3.97 22.17
CA VAL A 81 11.90 2.63 21.59
C VAL A 81 13.27 1.99 21.36
N PHE A 82 14.18 2.72 20.72
CA PHE A 82 15.51 2.21 20.34
C PHE A 82 16.34 1.67 21.51
N PRO A 83 16.43 2.34 22.69
CA PRO A 83 17.27 1.87 23.79
C PRO A 83 16.74 0.60 24.45
N PHE A 84 15.41 0.44 24.48
CA PHE A 84 14.78 -0.76 25.02
C PHE A 84 15.04 -1.95 24.10
N ILE A 85 14.83 -1.80 22.80
CA ILE A 85 14.98 -2.90 21.85
C ILE A 85 16.44 -3.32 21.70
N LYS A 86 17.39 -2.37 21.74
CA LYS A 86 18.83 -2.67 21.68
C LYS A 86 19.32 -3.60 22.81
N LYS A 87 18.70 -3.50 24.00
CA LYS A 87 19.06 -4.36 25.15
C LYS A 87 18.68 -5.83 24.92
N PHE A 88 17.73 -6.09 24.02
CA PHE A 88 17.25 -7.43 23.70
C PHE A 88 17.89 -7.93 22.41
N LYS A 89 18.98 -8.70 22.50
CA LYS A 89 19.51 -9.52 21.40
C LYS A 89 18.62 -10.75 21.17
N VAL A 90 17.33 -10.53 21.03
CA VAL A 90 16.34 -11.59 20.88
C VAL A 90 16.12 -11.84 19.39
N LYS A 91 16.21 -13.11 19.01
CA LYS A 91 15.84 -13.57 17.68
C LYS A 91 14.38 -13.18 17.42
N PHE A 92 14.12 -12.57 16.28
CA PHE A 92 12.78 -12.26 15.82
C PHE A 92 12.35 -13.31 14.81
N GLU A 93 11.11 -13.75 14.95
CA GLU A 93 10.42 -14.61 14.01
C GLU A 93 9.12 -13.90 13.66
N MET A 94 8.83 -13.82 12.36
CA MET A 94 7.67 -13.10 11.87
C MET A 94 6.40 -13.83 12.34
N SER A 95 5.66 -13.19 13.25
CA SER A 95 4.36 -13.69 13.68
C SER A 95 3.26 -13.18 12.75
N SER A 96 2.08 -13.83 12.74
CA SER A 96 0.94 -13.34 11.97
C SER A 96 0.53 -11.91 12.35
N ILE A 97 0.66 -11.51 13.61
CA ILE A 97 0.39 -10.13 14.05
C ILE A 97 1.41 -9.17 13.42
N SER A 98 2.68 -9.56 13.37
CA SER A 98 3.74 -8.77 12.75
C SER A 98 3.54 -8.63 11.24
N SER A 99 3.21 -9.72 10.54
CA SER A 99 2.89 -9.71 9.10
C SER A 99 1.68 -8.81 8.81
N LEU A 100 0.63 -8.89 9.63
CA LEU A 100 -0.57 -8.06 9.48
C LEU A 100 -0.23 -6.58 9.69
N SER A 101 0.54 -6.25 10.73
CA SER A 101 0.97 -4.86 10.99
C SER A 101 1.76 -4.28 9.82
N VAL A 102 2.74 -5.01 9.27
CA VAL A 102 3.51 -4.55 8.11
C VAL A 102 2.61 -4.38 6.89
N SER A 103 1.68 -5.30 6.66
CA SER A 103 0.73 -5.23 5.53
C SER A 103 -0.19 -4.02 5.63
N LEU A 104 -0.70 -3.73 6.82
CA LEU A 104 -1.51 -2.53 7.08
C LEU A 104 -0.70 -1.25 6.88
N LEU A 105 0.53 -1.22 7.38
CA LEU A 105 1.41 -0.07 7.23
C LEU A 105 1.77 0.21 5.77
N ALA A 106 2.05 -0.82 4.97
CA ALA A 106 2.33 -0.67 3.54
C ALA A 106 1.14 -0.05 2.80
N VAL A 107 -0.06 -0.62 2.95
CA VAL A 107 -1.27 -0.10 2.28
C VAL A 107 -1.67 1.29 2.80
N ALA A 108 -1.48 1.56 4.09
CA ALA A 108 -1.75 2.88 4.66
C ALA A 108 -0.84 3.98 4.07
N ASN A 109 0.43 3.66 3.77
CA ASN A 109 1.33 4.61 3.11
C ASN A 109 0.81 4.98 1.72
N GLU A 110 0.30 4.02 0.97
CA GLU A 110 -0.24 4.26 -0.38
C GLU A 110 -1.53 5.08 -0.37
N ILE A 111 -2.42 4.80 0.59
CA ILE A 111 -3.62 5.61 0.81
C ILE A 111 -3.23 7.05 1.14
N LEU A 112 -2.27 7.26 2.04
CA LEU A 112 -1.84 8.60 2.46
C LEU A 112 -1.08 9.34 1.37
N MET A 113 -0.31 8.64 0.53
CA MET A 113 0.33 9.21 -0.63
C MET A 113 -0.72 9.73 -1.63
N SER A 114 -1.70 8.89 -1.95
CA SER A 114 -2.80 9.26 -2.84
C SER A 114 -3.62 10.43 -2.28
N LEU A 115 -3.91 10.43 -0.97
CA LEU A 115 -4.56 11.55 -0.30
C LEU A 115 -3.75 12.84 -0.45
N THR A 116 -2.45 12.79 -0.14
CA THR A 116 -1.53 13.94 -0.23
C THR A 116 -1.53 14.50 -1.65
N PHE A 117 -1.43 13.63 -2.65
CA PHE A 117 -1.46 14.02 -4.06
C PHE A 117 -2.80 14.69 -4.44
N ASN A 118 -3.93 14.10 -4.05
CA ASN A 118 -5.25 14.65 -4.37
C ASN A 118 -5.51 16.00 -3.69
N ILE A 119 -5.00 16.21 -2.47
CA ILE A 119 -5.00 17.52 -1.82
C ILE A 119 -4.17 18.52 -2.63
N ALA A 120 -2.96 18.13 -3.06
CA ALA A 120 -2.11 19.00 -3.89
C ALA A 120 -2.78 19.40 -5.21
N CYS A 121 -3.57 18.52 -5.80
CA CYS A 121 -4.35 18.79 -7.01
C CYS A 121 -5.65 19.58 -6.75
N GLY A 122 -6.00 19.87 -5.50
CA GLY A 122 -7.21 20.66 -5.16
C GLY A 122 -8.52 19.93 -5.44
N VAL A 123 -8.55 18.61 -5.32
CA VAL A 123 -9.72 17.79 -5.65
C VAL A 123 -10.80 17.90 -4.57
N SER A 124 -12.07 18.06 -4.96
CA SER A 124 -13.18 18.34 -4.03
C SER A 124 -13.65 17.13 -3.22
N ASN A 125 -13.67 15.92 -3.79
CA ASN A 125 -14.08 14.70 -3.09
C ASN A 125 -12.87 13.84 -2.71
N LEU A 126 -12.13 14.29 -1.70
CA LEU A 126 -10.88 13.65 -1.28
C LEU A 126 -11.04 12.16 -0.99
N PHE A 127 -12.14 11.74 -0.35
CA PHE A 127 -12.35 10.33 -0.04
C PHE A 127 -12.44 9.47 -1.30
N TYR A 128 -13.30 9.85 -2.25
CA TYR A 128 -13.46 9.10 -3.50
C TYR A 128 -12.15 9.03 -4.30
N PHE A 129 -11.48 10.16 -4.49
CA PHE A 129 -10.28 10.22 -5.32
C PHE A 129 -9.05 9.61 -4.64
N THR A 130 -9.00 9.52 -3.31
CA THR A 130 -7.91 8.83 -2.61
C THR A 130 -7.86 7.35 -2.99
N PHE A 131 -9.01 6.67 -3.03
CA PHE A 131 -9.09 5.25 -3.40
C PHE A 131 -9.15 5.02 -4.90
N ASN A 132 -9.47 6.05 -5.70
CA ASN A 132 -9.68 5.96 -7.14
C ASN A 132 -8.69 6.84 -7.92
N SER A 133 -7.41 6.77 -7.53
CA SER A 133 -6.33 7.54 -8.15
C SER A 133 -5.21 6.62 -8.67
N GLY A 134 -4.55 7.07 -9.73
CA GLY A 134 -3.32 6.43 -10.21
C GLY A 134 -2.21 6.44 -9.18
N TRP A 135 -2.22 7.42 -8.26
CA TRP A 135 -1.29 7.53 -7.14
C TRP A 135 -1.57 6.56 -5.99
N PHE A 136 -2.65 5.81 -6.07
CA PHE A 136 -2.91 4.66 -5.21
C PHE A 136 -2.64 3.35 -5.96
N PHE A 137 -3.25 3.17 -7.13
CA PHE A 137 -3.22 1.88 -7.82
C PHE A 137 -1.88 1.55 -8.50
N TYR A 138 -1.21 2.52 -9.14
CA TYR A 138 0.05 2.20 -9.84
C TYR A 138 1.18 1.83 -8.88
N PRO A 139 1.45 2.61 -7.81
CA PRO A 139 2.43 2.21 -6.80
C PRO A 139 2.12 0.84 -6.19
N MET A 140 0.88 0.61 -5.75
CA MET A 140 0.44 -0.69 -5.22
C MET A 140 0.70 -1.84 -6.20
N MET A 141 0.37 -1.66 -7.49
CA MET A 141 0.63 -2.65 -8.52
C MET A 141 2.13 -2.94 -8.68
N VAL A 142 2.97 -1.91 -8.75
CA VAL A 142 4.42 -2.07 -8.92
C VAL A 142 5.05 -2.73 -7.70
N GLU A 143 4.63 -2.38 -6.49
CA GLU A 143 5.10 -3.01 -5.25
C GLU A 143 4.69 -4.48 -5.17
N MET A 144 3.41 -4.77 -5.41
CA MET A 144 2.90 -6.14 -5.40
C MET A 144 3.66 -6.99 -6.42
N LEU A 145 3.85 -6.50 -7.64
CA LEU A 145 4.63 -7.18 -8.68
C LEU A 145 6.10 -7.37 -8.27
N SER A 146 6.74 -6.35 -7.71
CA SER A 146 8.15 -6.42 -7.31
C SER A 146 8.38 -7.48 -6.23
N ILE A 147 7.53 -7.50 -5.19
CA ILE A 147 7.60 -8.51 -4.13
C ILE A 147 7.24 -9.89 -4.69
N TYR A 148 6.29 -9.99 -5.61
CA TYR A 148 5.98 -11.25 -6.29
C TYR A 148 7.21 -11.83 -7.01
N LEU A 149 7.91 -10.99 -7.77
CA LEU A 149 9.09 -11.39 -8.52
C LEU A 149 10.23 -11.81 -7.58
N ILE A 150 10.41 -11.12 -6.45
CA ILE A 150 11.37 -11.51 -5.42
C ILE A 150 11.08 -12.93 -4.90
N HIS A 151 9.82 -13.25 -4.57
CA HIS A 151 9.44 -14.60 -4.12
C HIS A 151 9.54 -15.64 -5.23
N TYR A 152 9.18 -15.26 -6.46
CA TYR A 152 9.31 -16.13 -7.63
C TYR A 152 10.76 -16.57 -7.84
N ILE A 153 11.73 -15.65 -7.71
CA ILE A 153 13.17 -15.95 -7.82
C ILE A 153 13.64 -16.87 -6.68
N LYS A 154 13.05 -16.76 -5.48
CA LYS A 154 13.31 -17.68 -4.35
C LYS A 154 12.66 -19.07 -4.52
N GLY A 155 11.83 -19.27 -5.54
CA GLY A 155 11.09 -20.52 -5.77
C GLY A 155 9.73 -20.60 -5.05
N GLU A 156 9.29 -19.52 -4.40
CA GLU A 156 8.05 -19.45 -3.60
C GLU A 156 6.87 -19.00 -4.47
N PHE A 157 6.44 -19.88 -5.38
CA PHE A 157 5.44 -19.52 -6.39
C PHE A 157 3.99 -19.57 -5.88
N ARG A 158 3.41 -18.40 -5.60
CA ARG A 158 2.00 -18.22 -5.20
C ARG A 158 1.10 -17.88 -6.40
N LYS A 159 0.73 -18.91 -7.18
CA LYS A 159 -0.19 -18.77 -8.33
C LYS A 159 -1.53 -18.14 -7.96
N ASP A 160 -1.97 -18.37 -6.73
CA ASP A 160 -3.21 -17.88 -6.16
C ASP A 160 -3.21 -16.37 -5.91
N LEU A 161 -2.04 -15.72 -5.81
CA LEU A 161 -1.92 -14.28 -5.56
C LEU A 161 -1.68 -13.45 -6.84
N PHE A 162 -1.18 -14.07 -7.90
CA PHE A 162 -0.86 -13.38 -9.16
C PHE A 162 -2.05 -12.60 -9.77
N PRO A 163 -3.29 -13.13 -9.78
CA PRO A 163 -4.43 -12.39 -10.34
C PRO A 163 -4.71 -11.06 -9.63
N LEU A 164 -4.40 -10.92 -8.34
CA LEU A 164 -4.56 -9.65 -7.62
C LEU A 164 -3.70 -8.53 -8.20
N ILE A 165 -2.49 -8.84 -8.68
CA ILE A 165 -1.61 -7.87 -9.33
C ILE A 165 -2.28 -7.32 -10.59
N GLY A 166 -2.88 -8.21 -11.40
CA GLY A 166 -3.58 -7.77 -12.61
C GLY A 166 -4.84 -6.95 -12.31
N ILE A 167 -5.57 -7.28 -11.24
CA ILE A 167 -6.76 -6.52 -10.83
C ILE A 167 -6.38 -5.11 -10.38
N THR A 168 -5.24 -4.94 -9.69
CA THR A 168 -4.73 -3.61 -9.30
C THR A 168 -4.14 -2.84 -10.48
N SER A 169 -3.64 -3.51 -11.53
CA SER A 169 -3.19 -2.87 -12.78
C SER A 169 -4.32 -2.23 -13.58
N PHE A 170 -5.53 -2.78 -13.52
CA PHE A 170 -6.68 -2.34 -14.33
C PHE A 170 -7.92 -2.06 -13.47
N PRO A 171 -7.88 -1.08 -12.55
CA PRO A 171 -9.05 -0.73 -11.74
C PRO A 171 -10.11 -0.09 -12.64
N PRO A 172 -11.38 -0.56 -12.61
CA PRO A 172 -12.46 0.05 -13.41
C PRO A 172 -12.73 1.52 -13.06
N THR A 173 -12.38 1.93 -11.85
CA THR A 173 -12.62 3.26 -11.29
C THR A 173 -11.51 4.27 -11.58
N LEU A 174 -10.39 3.85 -12.17
CA LEU A 174 -9.19 4.69 -12.31
C LEU A 174 -9.37 5.87 -13.27
N ILE A 175 -10.08 5.66 -14.38
CA ILE A 175 -10.27 6.66 -15.43
C ILE A 175 -11.77 6.81 -15.65
N ASP A 176 -12.26 8.05 -15.58
CA ASP A 176 -13.64 8.41 -15.92
C ASP A 176 -13.85 8.37 -17.44
N ASN A 177 -13.87 7.16 -17.98
CA ASN A 177 -14.06 6.88 -19.39
C ASN A 177 -14.80 5.56 -19.57
N ALA A 178 -15.92 5.57 -20.30
CA ALA A 178 -16.74 4.37 -20.50
C ALA A 178 -15.96 3.19 -21.10
N LYS A 179 -15.05 3.43 -22.08
CA LYS A 179 -14.24 2.36 -22.68
C LYS A 179 -13.28 1.75 -21.66
N TRP A 180 -12.63 2.59 -20.86
CA TRP A 180 -11.78 2.12 -19.76
C TRP A 180 -12.59 1.31 -18.75
N PHE A 181 -13.69 1.89 -18.27
CA PHE A 181 -14.56 1.26 -17.27
C PHE A 181 -14.97 -0.16 -17.68
N TYR A 182 -15.55 -0.33 -18.87
CA TYR A 182 -16.05 -1.64 -19.31
C TYR A 182 -14.93 -2.64 -19.62
N SER A 183 -13.82 -2.19 -20.21
CA SER A 183 -12.68 -3.08 -20.49
C SER A 183 -11.98 -3.53 -19.21
N SER A 184 -11.68 -2.60 -18.30
CA SER A 184 -11.10 -2.88 -16.99
C SER A 184 -12.02 -3.72 -16.10
N LEU A 185 -13.34 -3.51 -16.16
CA LEU A 185 -14.32 -4.35 -15.47
C LEU A 185 -14.29 -5.79 -15.97
N ALA A 186 -14.31 -5.99 -17.30
CA ALA A 186 -14.25 -7.32 -17.89
C ALA A 186 -12.93 -8.04 -17.55
N ILE A 187 -11.79 -7.34 -17.63
CA ILE A 187 -10.48 -7.86 -17.26
C ILE A 187 -10.45 -8.23 -15.77
N SER A 188 -10.92 -7.34 -14.88
CA SER A 188 -10.94 -7.56 -13.44
C SER A 188 -11.84 -8.74 -13.04
N LEU A 189 -12.99 -8.92 -13.70
CA LEU A 189 -13.87 -10.08 -13.50
C LEU A 189 -13.19 -11.38 -13.96
N ALA A 190 -12.55 -11.37 -15.14
CA ALA A 190 -11.84 -12.54 -15.66
C ALA A 190 -10.68 -12.94 -14.73
N LEU A 191 -9.87 -11.98 -14.29
CA LEU A 191 -8.78 -12.21 -13.34
C LEU A 191 -9.30 -12.68 -11.98
N SER A 192 -10.41 -12.11 -11.48
CA SER A 192 -11.03 -12.60 -10.25
C SER A 192 -11.52 -14.04 -10.40
N GLY A 193 -12.11 -14.39 -11.54
CA GLY A 193 -12.49 -15.77 -11.87
C GLY A 193 -11.29 -16.73 -11.90
N LEU A 194 -10.18 -16.33 -12.53
CA LEU A 194 -8.91 -17.07 -12.48
C LEU A 194 -8.41 -17.23 -11.03
N GLY A 195 -8.53 -16.18 -10.22
CA GLY A 195 -8.25 -16.20 -8.79
C GLY A 195 -9.08 -17.23 -8.03
N VAL A 196 -10.40 -17.30 -8.26
CA VAL A 196 -11.29 -18.30 -7.65
C VAL A 196 -10.84 -19.73 -7.98
N ILE A 197 -10.47 -19.99 -9.24
CA ILE A 197 -10.05 -21.31 -9.71
C ILE A 197 -8.71 -21.72 -9.07
N ASN A 198 -7.76 -20.79 -9.00
CA ASN A 198 -6.40 -21.07 -8.54
C ASN A 198 -6.21 -21.00 -7.01
N SER A 199 -7.20 -20.52 -6.26
CA SER A 199 -7.11 -20.32 -4.81
C SER A 199 -8.03 -21.26 -4.02
N LYS A 200 -7.79 -21.35 -2.71
CA LYS A 200 -8.61 -22.09 -1.73
C LYS A 200 -8.81 -21.27 -0.46
N GLY A 201 -9.76 -21.66 0.38
CA GLY A 201 -9.99 -21.06 1.70
C GLY A 201 -10.28 -19.56 1.64
N PHE A 202 -9.64 -18.79 2.53
CA PHE A 202 -9.87 -17.35 2.67
C PHE A 202 -9.58 -16.55 1.40
N ILE A 203 -8.50 -16.88 0.68
CA ILE A 203 -8.10 -16.18 -0.56
C ILE A 203 -9.18 -16.36 -1.65
N ARG A 204 -9.82 -17.53 -1.72
CA ARG A 204 -10.96 -17.74 -2.63
C ARG A 204 -12.13 -16.82 -2.27
N GLY A 205 -12.39 -16.65 -0.97
CA GLY A 205 -13.39 -15.72 -0.46
C GLY A 205 -13.12 -14.28 -0.90
N ILE A 206 -11.87 -13.84 -0.90
CA ILE A 206 -11.46 -12.52 -1.39
C ILE A 206 -11.82 -12.34 -2.87
N TYR A 207 -11.50 -13.31 -3.73
CA TYR A 207 -11.86 -13.22 -5.14
C TYR A 207 -13.37 -13.24 -5.40
N VAL A 208 -14.14 -14.01 -4.62
CA VAL A 208 -15.61 -13.97 -4.69
C VAL A 208 -16.13 -12.59 -4.27
N ALA A 209 -15.58 -12.00 -3.20
CA ALA A 209 -15.94 -10.66 -2.77
C ALA A 209 -15.61 -9.61 -3.83
N LEU A 210 -14.47 -9.73 -4.52
CA LEU A 210 -14.09 -8.87 -5.64
C LEU A 210 -15.07 -8.97 -6.81
N ILE A 211 -15.51 -10.19 -7.18
CA ILE A 211 -16.53 -10.36 -8.23
C ILE A 211 -17.83 -9.64 -7.82
N LEU A 212 -18.30 -9.86 -6.59
CA LEU A 212 -19.54 -9.26 -6.11
C LEU A 212 -19.42 -7.72 -6.05
N SER A 213 -18.30 -7.18 -5.58
CA SER A 213 -18.10 -5.74 -5.49
C SER A 213 -17.98 -5.08 -6.87
N LEU A 214 -17.31 -5.74 -7.83
CA LEU A 214 -17.22 -5.31 -9.23
C LEU A 214 -18.60 -5.27 -9.91
N LEU A 215 -19.47 -6.24 -9.64
CA LEU A 215 -20.86 -6.24 -10.15
C LEU A 215 -21.73 -5.16 -9.51
N LEU A 216 -21.43 -4.78 -8.26
CA LEU A 216 -22.14 -3.72 -7.53
C LEU A 216 -21.62 -2.31 -7.83
N LEU A 217 -20.53 -2.20 -8.59
CA LEU A 217 -19.80 -0.95 -8.84
C LEU A 217 -20.68 0.12 -9.55
N PHE A 218 -21.71 -0.31 -10.28
CA PHE A 218 -22.73 0.57 -10.87
C PHE A 218 -23.62 1.30 -9.86
N LYS A 219 -23.66 0.84 -8.60
CA LYS A 219 -24.55 1.36 -7.55
C LYS A 219 -23.76 1.89 -6.36
N VAL A 220 -22.71 1.19 -5.93
CA VAL A 220 -21.99 1.50 -4.69
C VAL A 220 -20.48 1.27 -4.87
N TYR A 221 -19.76 2.34 -5.25
CA TYR A 221 -18.31 2.30 -5.47
C TYR A 221 -17.51 1.99 -4.20
N ILE A 222 -17.98 2.45 -3.03
CA ILE A 222 -17.30 2.26 -1.74
C ILE A 222 -17.07 0.77 -1.41
N ILE A 223 -17.99 -0.12 -1.81
CA ILE A 223 -17.84 -1.56 -1.56
C ILE A 223 -16.63 -2.10 -2.31
N TYR A 224 -16.41 -1.66 -3.54
CA TYR A 224 -15.23 -2.03 -4.31
C TYR A 224 -13.95 -1.51 -3.65
N ASP A 225 -13.91 -0.23 -3.27
CA ASP A 225 -12.74 0.41 -2.64
C ASP A 225 -12.32 -0.32 -1.36
N VAL A 226 -13.28 -0.71 -0.52
CA VAL A 226 -13.00 -1.49 0.70
C VAL A 226 -12.49 -2.89 0.35
N VAL A 227 -13.15 -3.60 -0.57
CA VAL A 227 -12.78 -4.98 -0.90
C VAL A 227 -11.40 -5.03 -1.57
N ILE A 228 -11.08 -4.12 -2.49
CA ILE A 228 -9.78 -4.09 -3.16
C ILE A 228 -8.66 -3.75 -2.16
N THR A 229 -8.90 -2.80 -1.25
CA THR A 229 -7.96 -2.46 -0.17
C THR A 229 -7.71 -3.66 0.76
N VAL A 230 -8.76 -4.38 1.18
CA VAL A 230 -8.62 -5.60 1.98
C VAL A 230 -7.87 -6.69 1.21
N SER A 231 -8.07 -6.78 -0.10
CA SER A 231 -7.37 -7.72 -0.97
C SER A 231 -5.87 -7.43 -1.03
N MET A 232 -5.49 -6.16 -1.13
CA MET A 232 -4.10 -5.69 -1.09
C MET A 232 -3.44 -5.98 0.27
N ILE A 233 -4.13 -5.75 1.39
CA ILE A 233 -3.64 -6.12 2.72
C ILE A 233 -3.43 -7.63 2.82
N THR A 234 -4.41 -8.40 2.32
CA THR A 234 -4.36 -9.87 2.33
C THR A 234 -3.22 -10.40 1.46
N TYR A 235 -2.91 -9.73 0.36
CA TYR A 235 -1.80 -10.06 -0.52
C TYR A 235 -0.46 -9.99 0.23
N TYR A 236 -0.15 -8.86 0.86
CA TYR A 236 1.08 -8.71 1.65
C TYR A 236 1.11 -9.66 2.83
N PHE A 237 -0.01 -9.80 3.55
CA PHE A 237 -0.10 -10.69 4.70
C PHE A 237 0.23 -12.13 4.30
N SER A 238 -0.33 -12.60 3.19
CA SER A 238 -0.14 -13.97 2.69
C SER A 238 1.28 -14.27 2.21
N LEU A 239 2.04 -13.24 1.83
CA LEU A 239 3.45 -13.38 1.46
C LEU A 239 4.34 -13.35 2.71
N LEU A 240 4.10 -12.39 3.60
CA LEU A 240 4.90 -12.17 4.80
C LEU A 240 4.65 -13.19 5.93
N SER A 241 3.57 -13.98 5.87
CA SER A 241 3.22 -14.95 6.92
C SER A 241 3.66 -16.39 6.59
N GLN A 242 4.51 -16.57 5.57
CA GLN A 242 5.09 -17.87 5.20
C GLN A 242 6.29 -18.19 6.09
#